data_AF-A0A968KHL7-F1
#
_entry.id   AF-A0A968KHL7-F1
#
_cell.length_a   1.000
_cell.length_b   1.000
_cell.length_c   1.000
_cell.angle_alpha   90.00
_cell.angle_beta   90.00
_cell.angle_gamma   90.00
#
_symmetry.space_group_name_H-M   'P 1'
#
loop_
_entity.id
_entity.type
_entity.pdbx_description
1 polymer ?
#
loop_
_entity_poly.entity_id
_entity_poly.type
_entity_poly.pdbx_seq_one_letter_code
_entity_poly.pdbx_strand_id
1 'polypeptide(L)'
;MKESAHAALSYVRSKAKDLGIEEENLSKNDLHIHVPAGAIPKDGPSAGITMATAIASALTGKPIDREIAMTGEVTLRGRVLPIGGLKEKALAAKRFGIHRIIVPLRNKKDLDDMPEYVKKDMEFIFAEDLDQVFEVALPLKKRLAKKKPTKTKHKAKTSTKVKAKVKTKAKTKIKAKAKTKTKASSRKTKKKATAKRTR
;
A
#
# COMPACT_ATOMS: atom_id res chain seq x y z
N MET A 1 -19.00 12.47 18.28
CA MET A 1 -18.94 12.12 16.82
C MET A 1 -20.09 12.68 15.94
N LYS A 2 -21.19 13.25 16.50
CA LYS A 2 -22.36 13.73 15.71
C LYS A 2 -22.03 14.80 14.66
N GLU A 3 -21.16 15.75 15.01
CA GLU A 3 -20.78 16.86 14.12
C GLU A 3 -20.08 16.36 12.85
N SER A 4 -19.21 15.36 12.97
CA SER A 4 -18.53 14.76 11.82
C SER A 4 -19.51 14.06 10.87
N ALA A 5 -20.59 13.47 11.40
CA ALA A 5 -21.65 12.89 10.57
C ALA A 5 -22.42 13.99 9.81
N HIS A 6 -22.75 15.10 10.46
CA HIS A 6 -23.39 16.24 9.80
C HIS A 6 -22.49 16.88 8.74
N ALA A 7 -21.19 17.01 9.00
CA ALA A 7 -20.23 17.55 8.05
C ALA A 7 -20.09 16.64 6.82
N ALA A 8 -19.98 15.33 7.05
CA ALA A 8 -19.96 14.32 6.00
C ALA A 8 -21.23 14.38 5.12
N LEU A 9 -22.42 14.41 5.73
CA LEU A 9 -23.69 14.50 5.00
C LEU A 9 -23.80 15.80 4.20
N SER A 10 -23.39 16.93 4.79
CA SER A 10 -23.41 18.23 4.13
C SER A 10 -22.53 18.24 2.87
N TYR A 11 -21.34 17.64 2.96
CA TYR A 11 -20.45 17.53 1.81
C TYR A 11 -20.99 16.59 0.73
N VAL A 12 -21.51 15.41 1.11
CA VAL A 12 -22.09 14.47 0.13
C VAL A 12 -23.28 15.10 -0.60
N ARG A 13 -24.10 15.90 0.09
CA ARG A 13 -25.19 16.68 -0.52
C ARG A 13 -24.68 17.72 -1.50
N SER A 14 -23.61 18.46 -1.17
CA SER A 14 -23.05 19.47 -2.09
C SER A 14 -22.41 18.84 -3.33
N LYS A 15 -21.96 17.59 -3.23
CA LYS A 15 -21.36 16.79 -4.31
C LYS A 15 -22.32 15.81 -4.99
N ALA A 16 -23.63 15.91 -4.74
CA ALA A 16 -24.60 14.94 -5.22
C ALA A 16 -24.59 14.73 -6.75
N LYS A 17 -24.52 15.82 -7.51
CA LYS A 17 -24.45 15.78 -8.98
C LYS A 17 -23.19 15.05 -9.46
N ASP A 18 -22.03 15.41 -8.90
CA ASP A 18 -20.73 14.82 -9.25
C ASP A 18 -20.69 13.31 -8.92
N LEU A 19 -21.33 12.90 -7.82
CA LEU A 19 -21.37 11.51 -7.37
C LEU A 19 -22.41 10.65 -8.11
N GLY A 20 -23.33 11.28 -8.85
CA GLY A 20 -24.46 10.62 -9.49
C GLY A 20 -25.55 10.20 -8.50
N ILE A 21 -25.79 10.99 -7.45
CA ILE A 21 -26.86 10.78 -6.49
C ILE A 21 -28.15 11.38 -7.07
N GLU A 22 -29.19 10.56 -7.20
CA GLU A 22 -30.51 11.01 -7.63
C GLU A 22 -31.12 11.95 -6.56
N GLU A 23 -31.77 13.02 -7.02
CA GLU A 23 -32.36 14.05 -6.14
C GLU A 23 -33.42 13.48 -5.18
N GLU A 24 -34.09 12.43 -5.61
CA GLU A 24 -35.06 11.68 -4.82
C GLU A 24 -34.40 10.96 -3.64
N ASN A 25 -33.19 10.42 -3.83
CA ASN A 25 -32.45 9.75 -2.77
C ASN A 25 -32.00 10.70 -1.66
N LEU A 26 -31.90 12.00 -1.94
CA LEU A 26 -31.55 13.02 -0.95
C LEU A 26 -32.74 13.52 -0.13
N SER A 27 -33.93 13.50 -0.72
CA SER A 27 -35.12 14.17 -0.20
C SER A 27 -36.13 13.20 0.44
N LYS A 28 -36.21 11.96 -0.05
CA LYS A 28 -37.22 10.97 0.40
C LYS A 28 -36.69 9.95 1.43
N ASN A 29 -35.39 9.95 1.70
CA ASN A 29 -34.76 8.95 2.54
C ASN A 29 -34.22 9.54 3.85
N ASP A 30 -34.53 8.86 4.94
CA ASP A 30 -33.88 9.09 6.22
C ASP A 30 -32.57 8.31 6.31
N LEU A 31 -31.56 8.92 6.93
CA LEU A 31 -30.25 8.32 7.12
C LEU A 31 -30.04 7.91 8.58
N HIS A 32 -29.81 6.62 8.80
CA HIS A 32 -29.43 6.08 10.11
C HIS A 32 -27.96 5.63 10.09
N ILE A 33 -27.11 6.28 10.89
CA ILE A 33 -25.70 5.91 11.03
C ILE A 33 -25.50 5.14 12.32
N HIS A 34 -25.10 3.87 12.19
CA HIS A 34 -24.77 3.01 13.32
C HIS A 34 -23.27 2.71 13.33
N VAL A 35 -22.61 2.95 14.48
CA VAL A 35 -21.22 2.56 14.72
C VAL A 35 -21.18 1.50 15.84
N PRO A 36 -21.00 0.20 15.50
CA PRO A 36 -21.16 -0.95 16.41
C PRO A 36 -20.32 -0.88 17.69
N ALA A 37 -20.67 -1.67 18.72
CA ALA A 37 -20.12 -1.61 20.08
C ALA A 37 -20.56 -0.35 20.87
N GLY A 38 -21.87 -0.10 20.93
CA GLY A 38 -22.45 1.14 21.46
C GLY A 38 -22.14 1.47 22.93
N ALA A 39 -21.75 0.48 23.73
CA ALA A 39 -21.35 0.67 25.13
C ALA A 39 -19.97 1.34 25.28
N ILE A 40 -19.14 1.35 24.23
CA ILE A 40 -17.84 2.00 24.24
C ILE A 40 -18.00 3.40 23.61
N PRO A 41 -17.69 4.48 24.35
CA PRO A 41 -17.75 5.84 23.81
C PRO A 41 -16.88 5.95 22.56
N LYS A 42 -17.51 6.28 21.43
CA LYS A 42 -16.81 6.57 20.18
C LYS A 42 -16.84 8.07 19.99
N ASP A 43 -15.87 8.72 20.59
CA ASP A 43 -15.65 10.14 20.39
C ASP A 43 -14.39 10.41 19.59
N GLY A 44 -14.42 11.56 18.92
CA GLY A 44 -13.37 12.03 18.02
C GLY A 44 -13.84 12.18 16.57
N PRO A 45 -13.34 13.19 15.85
CA PRO A 45 -13.76 13.50 14.49
C PRO A 45 -13.14 12.57 13.43
N SER A 46 -12.23 11.68 13.83
CA SER A 46 -11.37 10.90 12.93
C SER A 46 -12.06 9.85 12.05
N ALA A 47 -13.37 9.66 12.18
CA ALA A 47 -14.20 8.82 11.31
C ALA A 47 -14.98 9.62 10.26
N GLY A 48 -14.72 10.92 10.12
CA GLY A 48 -15.43 11.82 9.22
C GLY A 48 -15.43 11.34 7.77
N ILE A 49 -14.26 10.98 7.24
CA ILE A 49 -14.16 10.48 5.86
C ILE A 49 -14.83 9.12 5.67
N THR A 50 -14.84 8.29 6.72
CA THR A 50 -15.50 6.99 6.74
C THR A 50 -17.01 7.16 6.63
N MET A 51 -17.58 8.08 7.40
CA MET A 51 -19.00 8.40 7.34
C MET A 51 -19.37 9.00 5.99
N ALA A 52 -18.58 9.92 5.44
CA ALA A 52 -18.83 10.48 4.11
C ALA A 52 -18.86 9.39 3.03
N THR A 53 -17.91 8.46 3.06
CA THR A 53 -17.83 7.35 2.11
C THR A 53 -19.01 6.39 2.27
N ALA A 54 -19.41 6.06 3.51
CA ALA A 54 -20.56 5.21 3.78
C ALA A 54 -21.87 5.84 3.29
N ILE A 55 -22.06 7.14 3.52
CA ILE A 55 -23.23 7.90 3.06
C ILE A 55 -23.26 7.96 1.53
N ALA A 56 -22.14 8.31 0.90
CA ALA A 56 -22.04 8.34 -0.57
C ALA A 56 -22.33 6.96 -1.17
N SER A 57 -21.80 5.88 -0.59
CA SER A 57 -22.09 4.51 -1.01
C SER A 57 -23.57 4.16 -0.90
N ALA A 58 -24.21 4.48 0.24
CA ALA A 58 -25.61 4.19 0.48
C ALA A 58 -26.54 4.94 -0.51
N LEU A 59 -26.23 6.21 -0.80
CA LEU A 59 -27.04 7.06 -1.68
C LEU A 59 -26.82 6.80 -3.18
N THR A 60 -25.66 6.27 -3.57
CA THR A 60 -25.33 5.95 -4.97
C THR A 60 -25.52 4.48 -5.32
N GLY A 61 -25.67 3.60 -4.33
CA GLY A 61 -25.64 2.14 -4.52
C GLY A 61 -24.27 1.57 -4.92
N LYS A 62 -23.21 2.39 -4.92
CA LYS A 62 -21.85 1.94 -5.28
C LYS A 62 -21.21 1.22 -4.08
N PRO A 63 -20.75 -0.04 -4.22
CA PRO A 63 -20.15 -0.78 -3.11
C PRO A 63 -18.75 -0.24 -2.75
N ILE A 64 -18.42 -0.27 -1.47
CA ILE A 64 -17.09 0.11 -0.95
C ILE A 64 -16.13 -1.10 -1.01
N ASP A 65 -14.85 -0.86 -1.32
CA ASP A 65 -13.78 -1.87 -1.19
C ASP A 65 -13.59 -2.28 0.28
N ARG A 66 -13.98 -3.51 0.62
CA ARG A 66 -13.89 -4.06 1.98
C ARG A 66 -12.45 -4.32 2.45
N GLU A 67 -11.47 -4.28 1.54
CA GLU A 67 -10.04 -4.47 1.85
C GLU A 67 -9.33 -3.13 2.16
N ILE A 68 -10.08 -2.05 2.40
CA ILE A 68 -9.54 -0.72 2.71
C ILE A 68 -10.04 -0.25 4.08
N ALA A 69 -9.10 0.12 4.95
CA ALA A 69 -9.36 0.90 6.16
C ALA A 69 -9.25 2.40 5.83
N MET A 70 -9.91 3.26 6.60
CA MET A 70 -9.80 4.71 6.42
C MET A 70 -9.94 5.45 7.75
N THR A 71 -9.15 6.50 7.92
CA THR A 71 -9.23 7.42 9.06
C THR A 71 -8.96 8.84 8.57
N GLY A 72 -9.66 9.81 9.11
CA GLY A 72 -9.52 11.21 8.74
C GLY A 72 -10.69 12.02 9.25
N GLU A 73 -10.41 13.22 9.73
CA GLU A 73 -11.44 14.21 10.00
C GLU A 73 -11.84 14.90 8.69
N VAL A 74 -13.11 15.33 8.61
CA VAL A 74 -13.69 15.96 7.42
C VAL A 74 -14.19 17.36 7.76
N THR A 75 -13.93 18.31 6.87
CA THR A 75 -14.53 19.65 6.92
C THR A 75 -15.75 19.75 6.02
N LEU A 76 -16.59 20.79 6.21
CA LEU A 76 -17.72 21.08 5.32
C LEU A 76 -17.31 21.30 3.84
N ARG A 77 -16.05 21.70 3.61
CA ARG A 77 -15.48 21.90 2.26
C ARG A 77 -14.81 20.65 1.69
N GLY A 78 -14.85 19.52 2.41
CA GLY A 78 -14.29 18.25 1.95
C GLY A 78 -12.80 18.08 2.18
N ARG A 79 -12.11 19.02 2.86
CA ARG A 79 -10.71 18.80 3.27
C ARG A 79 -10.60 17.67 4.28
N VAL A 80 -9.57 16.84 4.13
CA VAL A 80 -9.21 15.77 5.04
C VAL A 80 -8.16 16.28 6.04
N LEU A 81 -8.54 16.32 7.31
CA LEU A 81 -7.71 16.85 8.40
C LEU A 81 -6.92 15.74 9.12
N PRO A 82 -5.74 16.08 9.66
CA PRO A 82 -4.88 15.12 10.34
C PRO A 82 -5.55 14.55 11.58
N ILE A 83 -5.15 13.34 11.93
CA ILE A 83 -5.66 12.60 13.08
C ILE A 83 -4.53 12.23 14.04
N GLY A 84 -4.88 11.99 15.29
CA GLY A 84 -3.99 11.37 16.26
C GLY A 84 -4.01 9.83 16.18
N GLY A 85 -2.97 9.21 16.70
CA GLY A 85 -2.88 7.76 16.90
C GLY A 85 -2.80 6.95 15.60
N LEU A 86 -2.10 7.45 14.57
CA LEU A 86 -2.00 6.76 13.29
C LEU A 86 -1.34 5.38 13.44
N LYS A 87 -0.31 5.26 14.30
CA LYS A 87 0.40 4.01 14.57
C LYS A 87 -0.54 2.93 15.10
N GLU A 88 -1.35 3.26 16.11
CA GLU A 88 -2.28 2.33 16.75
C GLU A 88 -3.37 1.90 15.77
N LYS A 89 -3.87 2.84 14.95
CA LYS A 89 -4.88 2.59 13.90
C LYS A 89 -4.36 1.70 12.78
N ALA A 90 -3.14 1.96 12.28
CA ALA A 90 -2.51 1.13 11.26
C ALA A 90 -2.24 -0.29 11.78
N LEU A 91 -1.77 -0.42 13.02
CA LEU A 91 -1.57 -1.72 13.65
C LEU A 91 -2.89 -2.48 13.84
N ALA A 92 -3.97 -1.77 14.21
CA ALA A 92 -5.30 -2.36 14.30
C ALA A 92 -5.78 -2.88 12.94
N ALA A 93 -5.70 -2.08 11.88
CA ALA A 93 -6.05 -2.50 10.52
C ALA A 93 -5.28 -3.77 10.11
N LYS A 94 -3.96 -3.78 10.34
CA LYS A 94 -3.11 -4.94 10.07
C LYS A 94 -3.56 -6.19 10.83
N ARG A 95 -3.90 -6.07 12.13
CA ARG A 95 -4.39 -7.20 12.95
C ARG A 95 -5.68 -7.81 12.39
N PHE A 96 -6.51 -7.02 11.73
CA PHE A 96 -7.73 -7.48 11.05
C PHE A 96 -7.47 -7.94 9.60
N GLY A 97 -6.20 -8.06 9.17
CA GLY A 97 -5.84 -8.49 7.82
C GLY A 97 -6.08 -7.43 6.74
N ILE A 98 -6.30 -6.17 7.13
CA ILE A 98 -6.46 -5.06 6.20
C ILE A 98 -5.09 -4.42 5.99
N HIS A 99 -4.59 -4.52 4.76
CA HIS A 99 -3.25 -4.07 4.39
C HIS A 99 -3.24 -2.72 3.65
N ARG A 100 -4.39 -2.09 3.46
CA ARG A 100 -4.51 -0.81 2.75
C ARG A 100 -5.26 0.17 3.63
N ILE A 101 -4.69 1.35 3.85
CA ILE A 101 -5.29 2.36 4.72
C ILE A 101 -5.24 3.74 4.06
N ILE A 102 -6.41 4.40 3.97
CA ILE A 102 -6.52 5.81 3.59
C ILE A 102 -6.28 6.66 4.82
N VAL A 103 -5.35 7.61 4.71
CA VAL A 103 -4.91 8.50 5.79
C VAL A 103 -4.79 9.95 5.28
N PRO A 104 -4.89 10.95 6.16
CA PRO A 104 -4.70 12.34 5.77
C PRO A 104 -3.28 12.58 5.24
N LEU A 105 -3.13 13.37 4.17
CA LEU A 105 -1.83 13.72 3.60
C LEU A 105 -0.88 14.32 4.65
N ARG A 106 -1.43 15.14 5.55
CA ARG A 106 -0.68 15.79 6.64
C ARG A 106 -0.15 14.83 7.70
N ASN A 107 -0.63 13.57 7.72
CA ASN A 107 -0.11 12.54 8.60
C ASN A 107 1.11 11.78 8.02
N LYS A 108 1.64 12.19 6.85
CA LYS A 108 2.83 11.56 6.28
C LYS A 108 4.05 11.61 7.21
N LYS A 109 4.17 12.69 7.99
CA LYS A 109 5.22 12.84 9.02
C LYS A 109 5.13 11.81 10.15
N ASP A 110 3.92 11.33 10.47
CA ASP A 110 3.72 10.33 11.53
C ASP A 110 4.20 8.93 11.12
N LEU A 111 4.55 8.73 9.83
CA LEU A 111 5.17 7.48 9.39
C LEU A 111 6.62 7.35 9.90
N ASP A 112 7.32 8.44 10.18
CA ASP A 112 8.71 8.38 10.61
C ASP A 112 8.84 7.66 11.97
N ASP A 113 7.86 7.86 12.86
CA ASP A 113 7.75 7.23 14.17
C ASP A 113 7.16 5.80 14.14
N MET A 114 6.83 5.31 12.94
CA MET A 114 6.17 4.02 12.77
C MET A 114 7.20 2.87 12.63
N PRO A 115 6.99 1.73 13.30
CA PRO A 115 7.86 0.56 13.14
C PRO A 115 7.93 0.09 11.69
N GLU A 116 9.13 -0.29 11.23
CA GLU A 116 9.38 -0.78 9.86
C GLU A 116 8.46 -1.93 9.43
N TYR A 117 8.15 -2.85 10.35
CA TYR A 117 7.27 -3.99 10.06
C TYR A 117 5.81 -3.58 9.79
N VAL A 118 5.38 -2.39 10.21
CA VAL A 118 4.06 -1.85 9.87
C VAL A 118 4.14 -1.16 8.51
N LYS A 119 5.16 -0.32 8.29
CA LYS A 119 5.37 0.39 7.02
C LYS A 119 5.51 -0.53 5.82
N LYS A 120 6.16 -1.68 5.99
CA LYS A 120 6.37 -2.66 4.90
C LYS A 120 5.14 -3.49 4.57
N ASP A 121 4.28 -3.75 5.56
CA ASP A 121 3.13 -4.64 5.43
C ASP A 121 1.81 -3.89 5.18
N MET A 122 1.86 -2.56 5.12
CA MET A 122 0.72 -1.66 4.92
C MET A 122 0.98 -0.73 3.74
N GLU A 123 0.01 -0.62 2.84
CA GLU A 123 -0.09 0.41 1.81
C GLU A 123 -0.80 1.63 2.39
N PHE A 124 -0.08 2.75 2.51
CA PHE A 124 -0.64 4.03 2.94
C PHE A 124 -1.07 4.85 1.73
N ILE A 125 -2.37 5.16 1.68
CA ILE A 125 -2.96 5.99 0.63
C ILE A 125 -3.25 7.35 1.25
N PHE A 126 -2.53 8.38 0.79
CA PHE A 126 -2.63 9.72 1.33
C PHE A 126 -3.70 10.52 0.59
N ALA A 127 -4.63 11.12 1.33
CA ALA A 127 -5.68 11.97 0.78
C ALA A 127 -5.67 13.36 1.40
N GLU A 128 -5.82 14.40 0.57
CA GLU A 128 -5.97 15.80 0.99
C GLU A 128 -7.44 16.24 1.06
N ASP A 129 -8.29 15.63 0.26
CA ASP A 129 -9.73 15.91 0.17
C ASP A 129 -10.56 14.63 -0.03
N LEU A 130 -11.87 14.77 0.13
CA LEU A 130 -12.82 13.67 0.02
C LEU A 130 -12.99 13.13 -1.39
N ASP A 131 -12.74 13.95 -2.42
CA ASP A 131 -12.83 13.50 -3.81
C ASP A 131 -11.78 12.38 -4.05
N GLN A 132 -10.55 12.58 -3.58
CA GLN A 132 -9.50 11.55 -3.58
C GLN A 132 -9.88 10.30 -2.75
N VAL A 133 -10.56 10.48 -1.61
CA VAL A 133 -11.05 9.35 -0.80
C VAL A 133 -12.07 8.54 -1.59
N PHE A 134 -13.03 9.20 -2.26
CA PHE A 134 -14.08 8.54 -3.03
C PHE A 134 -13.54 7.82 -4.26
N GLU A 135 -12.56 8.39 -4.98
CA GLU A 135 -11.90 7.72 -6.11
C GLU A 135 -11.28 6.37 -5.70
N VAL A 136 -10.69 6.31 -4.51
CA VAL A 136 -10.05 5.10 -3.99
C VAL A 136 -11.07 4.12 -3.41
N ALA A 137 -12.05 4.62 -2.66
CA ALA A 137 -12.97 3.79 -1.86
C ALA A 137 -14.22 3.34 -2.61
N LEU A 138 -14.68 4.08 -3.63
CA LEU A 138 -15.89 3.81 -4.43
C LEU A 138 -15.51 3.49 -5.88
N PRO A 139 -14.93 2.30 -6.16
CA PRO A 139 -14.45 1.99 -7.50
C PRO A 139 -15.61 1.94 -8.51
N LEU A 140 -15.45 2.64 -9.63
CA LEU A 140 -16.42 2.69 -10.74
C LEU A 140 -16.67 1.31 -11.42
N LYS A 141 -15.80 0.32 -11.16
CA LYS A 141 -15.95 -1.06 -11.59
C LYS A 141 -15.66 -1.98 -10.42
N LYS A 142 -16.50 -3.01 -10.22
CA LYS A 142 -16.19 -4.15 -9.34
C LYS A 142 -14.76 -4.59 -9.64
N ARG A 143 -13.83 -4.41 -8.70
CA ARG A 143 -12.53 -5.07 -8.76
C ARG A 143 -12.85 -6.56 -8.65
N LEU A 144 -13.00 -7.22 -9.80
CA LEU A 144 -13.20 -8.67 -9.89
C LEU A 144 -12.18 -9.30 -8.96
N ALA A 145 -12.67 -10.13 -8.03
CA ALA A 145 -11.89 -10.77 -6.99
C ALA A 145 -10.53 -11.19 -7.54
N LYS A 146 -9.44 -10.72 -6.92
CA LYS A 146 -8.07 -11.08 -7.30
C LYS A 146 -8.01 -12.61 -7.46
N LYS A 147 -7.74 -13.09 -8.68
CA LYS A 147 -7.48 -14.52 -8.93
C LYS A 147 -6.34 -14.94 -7.98
N LYS A 148 -6.59 -15.94 -7.14
CA LYS A 148 -5.53 -16.65 -6.41
C LYS A 148 -4.42 -17.01 -7.40
N PRO A 149 -3.13 -16.96 -7.03
CA PRO A 149 -2.06 -17.39 -7.91
C PRO A 149 -2.24 -18.88 -8.20
N THR A 150 -2.74 -19.20 -9.39
CA THR A 150 -2.77 -20.56 -9.90
C THR A 150 -1.32 -21.00 -10.10
N LYS A 151 -0.86 -21.93 -9.27
CA LYS A 151 0.40 -22.66 -9.46
C LYS A 151 0.41 -23.21 -10.89
N THR A 152 1.24 -22.63 -11.74
CA THR A 152 1.45 -23.10 -13.12
C THR A 152 2.09 -24.48 -13.04
N LYS A 153 1.33 -25.53 -13.38
CA LYS A 153 1.88 -26.87 -13.62
C LYS A 153 2.79 -26.78 -14.85
N HIS A 154 4.09 -26.94 -14.68
CA HIS A 154 5.00 -27.21 -15.78
C HIS A 154 4.57 -28.52 -16.47
N LYS A 155 3.92 -28.42 -17.62
CA LYS A 155 3.83 -29.53 -18.57
C LYS A 155 5.10 -29.51 -19.42
N ALA A 156 5.99 -30.47 -19.15
CA ALA A 156 7.07 -30.83 -20.05
C ALA A 156 6.47 -31.13 -21.44
N LYS A 157 6.95 -30.44 -22.48
CA LYS A 157 6.65 -30.77 -23.87
C LYS A 157 7.83 -31.52 -24.46
N THR A 158 7.45 -32.69 -24.95
CA THR A 158 8.19 -33.76 -25.58
C THR A 158 8.91 -33.33 -26.87
N SER A 159 10.07 -33.95 -27.06
CA SER A 159 10.91 -34.03 -28.26
C SER A 159 10.19 -34.35 -29.56
N THR A 160 10.48 -33.63 -30.66
CA THR A 160 10.72 -34.25 -31.98
C THR A 160 11.51 -33.36 -32.95
N LYS A 161 12.74 -33.80 -33.27
CA LYS A 161 13.51 -33.72 -34.53
C LYS A 161 13.23 -32.60 -35.56
N VAL A 162 14.24 -31.76 -35.84
CA VAL A 162 14.74 -31.49 -37.21
C VAL A 162 16.27 -31.27 -37.23
N LYS A 163 16.98 -32.30 -37.75
CA LYS A 163 18.20 -32.32 -38.57
C LYS A 163 19.37 -31.34 -38.28
N ALA A 164 20.44 -31.87 -37.67
CA ALA A 164 21.81 -31.40 -37.86
C ALA A 164 22.57 -32.42 -38.73
N LYS A 165 23.03 -31.99 -39.92
CA LYS A 165 23.86 -32.82 -40.82
C LYS A 165 24.76 -31.96 -41.71
N VAL A 166 25.85 -31.41 -41.17
CA VAL A 166 27.07 -31.01 -41.92
C VAL A 166 28.26 -31.17 -40.96
N LYS A 167 28.89 -32.35 -40.93
CA LYS A 167 30.22 -32.66 -41.48
C LYS A 167 31.36 -31.76 -40.96
N THR A 168 31.99 -32.24 -39.90
CA THR A 168 33.37 -31.96 -39.48
C THR A 168 34.36 -32.83 -40.29
N LYS A 169 35.42 -32.21 -40.86
CA LYS A 169 36.70 -32.87 -41.17
C LYS A 169 37.79 -31.84 -41.52
N ALA A 170 38.81 -31.76 -40.64
CA ALA A 170 40.23 -31.37 -40.81
C ALA A 170 40.72 -30.83 -39.43
N LYS A 171 41.42 -31.55 -38.53
CA LYS A 171 42.83 -32.04 -38.57
C LYS A 171 43.75 -30.97 -39.19
N THR A 172 44.74 -30.35 -38.53
CA THR A 172 45.92 -30.96 -37.86
C THR A 172 46.85 -29.89 -37.23
N LYS A 173 47.42 -30.17 -36.03
CA LYS A 173 48.71 -29.72 -35.41
C LYS A 173 48.96 -28.21 -35.20
N ILE A 174 49.48 -27.72 -34.06
CA ILE A 174 50.85 -27.92 -33.53
C ILE A 174 50.88 -27.84 -31.97
N LYS A 175 51.71 -28.69 -31.37
CA LYS A 175 52.09 -28.79 -29.94
C LYS A 175 53.23 -27.81 -29.58
N ALA A 176 53.31 -27.51 -28.29
CA ALA A 176 54.50 -27.18 -27.47
C ALA A 176 54.84 -25.70 -27.21
N LYS A 177 54.63 -25.26 -25.96
CA LYS A 177 55.72 -25.12 -24.98
C LYS A 177 55.17 -24.99 -23.56
N ALA A 178 55.86 -25.65 -22.65
CA ALA A 178 55.52 -25.78 -21.24
C ALA A 178 56.53 -25.01 -20.38
N LYS A 179 56.08 -24.69 -19.16
CA LYS A 179 56.84 -24.62 -17.88
C LYS A 179 57.72 -23.40 -17.56
N THR A 180 57.79 -23.17 -16.23
CA THR A 180 58.69 -22.36 -15.37
C THR A 180 58.30 -20.89 -15.20
N LYS A 181 58.14 -20.28 -14.01
CA LYS A 181 58.58 -20.52 -12.60
C LYS A 181 57.56 -19.84 -11.65
N THR A 182 56.95 -20.47 -10.65
CA THR A 182 57.35 -20.68 -9.23
C THR A 182 57.76 -19.46 -8.39
N LYS A 183 56.95 -19.21 -7.34
CA LYS A 183 57.28 -19.02 -5.90
C LYS A 183 58.49 -18.13 -5.51
N ALA A 184 58.19 -17.05 -4.80
CA ALA A 184 58.88 -16.53 -3.59
C ALA A 184 58.06 -15.32 -3.07
N SER A 185 57.91 -14.99 -1.78
CA SER A 185 58.20 -15.63 -0.50
C SER A 185 57.49 -14.76 0.56
N SER A 186 56.86 -15.40 1.54
CA SER A 186 56.56 -14.79 2.84
C SER A 186 57.86 -14.46 3.61
N ARG A 187 57.72 -13.65 4.68
CA ARG A 187 58.67 -13.35 5.77
C ARG A 187 59.70 -12.21 5.57
N LYS A 188 59.40 -11.05 6.18
CA LYS A 188 60.30 -10.24 7.04
C LYS A 188 59.44 -9.22 7.80
N THR A 189 58.99 -9.51 9.02
CA THR A 189 59.60 -9.13 10.32
C THR A 189 59.72 -7.62 10.60
N LYS A 190 58.95 -7.18 11.60
CA LYS A 190 59.33 -6.26 12.71
C LYS A 190 60.25 -5.08 12.39
N LYS A 191 59.69 -3.86 12.44
CA LYS A 191 60.25 -2.55 12.88
C LYS A 191 59.24 -1.48 12.40
N LYS A 192 58.70 -0.53 13.15
CA LYS A 192 59.05 0.15 14.40
C LYS A 192 57.76 0.70 15.01
N ALA A 193 57.50 0.37 16.28
CA ALA A 193 56.88 1.32 17.19
C ALA A 193 57.99 2.30 17.66
N THR A 194 57.59 3.42 18.26
CA THR A 194 58.40 4.48 18.93
C THR A 194 58.98 5.63 18.08
N ALA A 195 58.29 6.76 18.10
CA ALA A 195 58.79 8.13 18.28
C ALA A 195 57.56 8.98 18.70
N LYS A 196 57.27 9.19 19.99
CA LYS A 196 57.89 10.07 21.00
C LYS A 196 57.71 11.58 20.68
N ARG A 197 56.74 12.18 21.40
CA ARG A 197 56.70 13.52 22.05
C ARG A 197 57.08 14.80 21.29
N THR A 198 56.41 15.88 21.74
CA THR A 198 56.55 17.34 21.53
C THR A 198 55.81 17.85 20.28
N ARG A 199 54.96 18.89 20.33
CA ARG A 199 54.79 20.03 21.25
C ARG A 199 53.33 20.20 21.67
#